data_AF-A0A6B3MBF1-F1
#
_entry.id   AF-A0A6B3MBF1-F1
#
_cell.length_a   1.000
_cell.length_b   1.000
_cell.length_c   1.000
_cell.angle_alpha   90.00
_cell.angle_beta   90.00
_cell.angle_gamma   90.00
#
_symmetry.space_group_name_H-M   'P 1'
#
loop_
_entity.id
_entity.type
_entity.pdbx_description
1 polymer ?
#
loop_
_entity_poly.entity_id
_entity_poly.type
_entity_poly.pdbx_seq_one_letter_code
_entity_poly.pdbx_strand_id
1 'polypeptide(L)'
;MGRLSETIGRKEMTQATYQTRVPDNLITFCEEMGLLFGNAERHLYVDLRSGKKLNALKKEYQVAYGINARQFNSIHSSIKGKIASRNQCLKRQISELKSRISDLKKSIEKKVKKFKKAVPSCGRNKQRGFRAQLRCEIHQKKQKLARLEAKLERIKDVIQAPLIFGSRKLWKAQHNLEENGYVNHEEWLADWRAARSSQFMLVGSKDEPN
;
A
#
# COMPACT_ATOMS: atom_id res chain seq x y z
N MET A 1 3.87 55.57 -25.06
CA MET A 1 4.16 54.43 -24.16
C MET A 1 2.93 54.17 -23.30
N GLY A 2 2.54 52.91 -23.13
CA GLY A 2 1.47 52.54 -22.19
C GLY A 2 0.61 51.39 -22.69
N ARG A 3 1.20 50.18 -22.80
CA ARG A 3 0.47 48.94 -23.08
C ARG A 3 -0.41 48.61 -21.87
N LEU A 4 -1.73 48.62 -22.04
CA LEU A 4 -2.66 47.99 -21.10
C LEU A 4 -2.45 46.48 -21.18
N SER A 5 -1.78 45.92 -20.18
CA SER A 5 -1.67 44.48 -19.98
C SER A 5 -2.97 43.96 -19.37
N GLU A 6 -3.82 43.33 -20.18
CA GLU A 6 -4.89 42.47 -19.67
C GLU A 6 -4.26 41.26 -18.98
N THR A 7 -4.17 41.31 -17.66
CA THR A 7 -3.91 40.16 -16.81
C THR A 7 -5.17 39.28 -16.83
N ILE A 8 -5.19 38.31 -17.74
CA ILE A 8 -6.18 37.22 -17.75
C ILE A 8 -6.07 36.49 -16.41
N GLY A 9 -6.99 36.83 -15.50
CA GLY A 9 -7.13 36.17 -14.21
C GLY A 9 -7.33 34.68 -14.41
N ARG A 10 -6.35 33.89 -13.96
CA ARG A 10 -6.45 32.44 -13.88
C ARG A 10 -7.53 32.13 -12.85
N LYS A 11 -8.77 31.91 -13.31
CA LYS A 11 -9.92 31.55 -12.46
C LYS A 11 -9.56 30.31 -11.66
N GLU A 12 -9.35 30.46 -10.36
CA GLU A 12 -9.16 29.33 -9.44
C GLU A 12 -10.40 28.43 -9.55
N MET A 13 -10.27 27.28 -10.20
CA MET A 13 -11.33 26.28 -10.18
C MET A 13 -11.32 25.64 -8.79
N THR A 14 -12.22 26.11 -7.92
CA THR A 14 -12.53 25.43 -6.66
C THR A 14 -13.03 24.02 -6.98
N GLN A 15 -12.22 23.00 -6.67
CA GLN A 15 -12.63 21.61 -6.79
C GLN A 15 -13.67 21.31 -5.69
N ALA A 16 -14.90 21.00 -6.09
CA ALA A 16 -15.94 20.52 -5.19
C ALA A 16 -16.07 19.00 -5.29
N THR A 17 -16.13 18.32 -4.14
CA THR A 17 -16.37 16.87 -4.07
C THR A 17 -17.78 16.64 -3.54
N TYR A 18 -18.57 15.87 -4.28
CA TYR A 18 -19.93 15.51 -3.89
C TYR A 18 -19.94 14.03 -3.52
N GLN A 19 -20.59 13.70 -2.41
CA GLN A 19 -20.81 12.33 -1.96
C GLN A 19 -22.29 12.12 -1.75
N THR A 20 -22.86 11.15 -2.47
CA THR A 20 -24.27 10.82 -2.40
C THR A 20 -24.44 9.30 -2.38
N ARG A 21 -25.57 8.84 -1.83
CA ARG A 21 -25.98 7.45 -1.96
C ARG A 21 -26.49 7.23 -3.38
N VAL A 22 -26.05 6.14 -4.00
CA VAL A 22 -26.53 5.73 -5.32
C VAL A 22 -27.97 5.21 -5.18
N PRO A 23 -28.90 5.58 -6.08
CA PRO A 23 -30.24 5.01 -6.14
C PRO A 23 -30.22 3.48 -6.21
N ASP A 24 -31.14 2.81 -5.51
CA ASP A 24 -31.10 1.35 -5.36
C ASP A 24 -31.22 0.60 -6.71
N ASN A 25 -31.89 1.19 -7.70
CA ASN A 25 -32.02 0.64 -9.06
C ASN A 25 -30.70 0.60 -9.85
N LEU A 26 -29.66 1.32 -9.41
CA LEU A 26 -28.34 1.34 -10.06
C LEU A 26 -27.31 0.46 -9.34
N ILE A 27 -27.65 -0.14 -8.20
CA ILE A 27 -26.72 -0.96 -7.41
C ILE A 27 -26.19 -2.13 -8.24
N THR A 28 -27.07 -2.90 -8.89
CA THR A 28 -26.70 -4.06 -9.71
C THR A 28 -25.74 -3.67 -10.84
N PHE A 29 -26.01 -2.55 -11.52
CA PHE A 29 -25.10 -2.01 -12.53
C PHE A 29 -23.72 -1.68 -11.94
N CYS A 30 -23.67 -1.05 -10.76
CA CYS A 30 -22.40 -0.73 -10.10
C CYS A 30 -21.61 -1.99 -9.70
N GLU A 31 -22.29 -3.05 -9.28
CA GLU A 31 -21.65 -4.33 -8.94
C GLU A 31 -21.05 -5.01 -10.17
N GLU A 32 -21.81 -5.10 -11.26
CA GLU A 32 -21.32 -5.65 -12.54
C GLU A 32 -20.13 -4.86 -13.09
N MET A 33 -20.20 -3.54 -13.05
CA MET A 33 -19.10 -2.66 -13.46
C MET A 33 -17.87 -2.83 -12.56
N GLY A 34 -18.06 -2.97 -11.25
CA GLY A 34 -17.00 -3.25 -10.29
C GLY A 34 -16.31 -4.60 -10.54
N LEU A 35 -17.07 -5.63 -10.91
CA LEU A 35 -16.53 -6.93 -11.32
C LEU A 35 -15.70 -6.81 -12.60
N LEU A 36 -16.25 -6.20 -13.65
CA LEU A 36 -15.59 -6.00 -14.94
C LEU A 36 -14.28 -5.21 -14.79
N PHE A 37 -14.36 -4.02 -14.16
CA PHE A 37 -13.21 -3.14 -13.97
C PHE A 37 -12.17 -3.77 -13.05
N GLY A 38 -12.60 -4.38 -11.95
CA GLY A 38 -11.70 -5.05 -11.03
C GLY A 38 -10.94 -6.19 -11.70
N ASN A 39 -11.59 -6.95 -12.59
CA ASN A 39 -10.94 -8.03 -13.33
C ASN A 39 -9.90 -7.49 -14.32
N ALA A 40 -10.31 -6.53 -15.16
CA ALA A 40 -9.42 -5.87 -16.10
C ALA A 40 -8.22 -5.20 -15.41
N GLU A 41 -8.42 -4.54 -14.27
CA GLU A 41 -7.35 -3.86 -13.53
C GLU A 41 -6.27 -4.85 -13.05
N ARG A 42 -6.67 -6.03 -12.58
CA ARG A 42 -5.75 -7.06 -12.09
C ARG A 42 -4.93 -7.68 -13.21
N HIS A 43 -5.55 -7.96 -14.35
CA HIS A 43 -4.81 -8.46 -15.51
C HIS A 43 -3.88 -7.37 -16.07
N LEU A 44 -4.35 -6.11 -16.11
CA LEU A 44 -3.54 -4.98 -16.58
C LEU A 44 -2.29 -4.79 -15.71
N TYR A 45 -2.42 -4.98 -14.39
CA TYR A 45 -1.27 -4.95 -13.48
C TYR A 45 -0.21 -6.00 -13.83
N VAL A 46 -0.62 -7.24 -14.13
CA VAL A 46 0.29 -8.32 -14.51
C VAL A 46 0.97 -8.00 -15.84
N ASP A 47 0.19 -7.55 -16.82
CA ASP A 47 0.70 -7.18 -18.15
C ASP A 47 1.69 -6.01 -18.11
N LEU A 48 1.38 -4.95 -17.34
CA LEU A 48 2.29 -3.83 -17.14
C LEU A 48 3.60 -4.27 -16.49
N ARG A 49 3.53 -5.22 -15.55
CA ARG A 49 4.71 -5.77 -14.88
C ARG A 49 5.54 -6.67 -15.79
N SER A 50 4.91 -7.31 -16.78
CA SER A 50 5.61 -8.06 -17.83
C SER A 50 6.29 -7.16 -18.89
N GLY A 51 6.06 -5.85 -18.85
CA GLY A 51 6.68 -4.88 -19.75
C GLY A 51 5.97 -4.71 -21.09
N LYS A 52 4.74 -5.19 -21.24
CA LYS A 52 3.93 -4.98 -22.45
C LYS A 52 3.64 -3.50 -22.68
N LYS A 53 3.62 -3.09 -23.96
CA LYS A 53 3.38 -1.69 -24.35
C LYS A 53 1.91 -1.31 -24.17
N LEU A 54 1.65 -0.15 -23.58
CA LEU A 54 0.30 0.34 -23.27
C LEU A 54 -0.62 0.44 -24.49
N ASN A 55 -0.11 0.84 -25.64
CA ASN A 55 -0.92 0.98 -26.87
C ASN A 55 -1.45 -0.36 -27.39
N ALA A 56 -0.67 -1.44 -27.26
CA ALA A 56 -1.10 -2.78 -27.62
C ALA A 56 -2.17 -3.27 -26.63
N LEU A 57 -1.91 -3.12 -25.33
CA LEU A 57 -2.85 -3.46 -24.26
C LEU A 57 -4.19 -2.73 -24.41
N LYS A 58 -4.18 -1.45 -24.79
CA LYS A 58 -5.41 -0.70 -25.03
C LYS A 58 -6.27 -1.34 -26.11
N LYS A 59 -5.69 -1.82 -27.21
CA LYS A 59 -6.46 -2.50 -28.27
C LYS A 59 -6.95 -3.87 -27.82
N GLU A 60 -6.07 -4.66 -27.21
CA GLU A 60 -6.38 -6.01 -26.70
C GLU A 60 -7.51 -5.97 -25.66
N TYR A 61 -7.46 -5.04 -24.71
CA TYR A 61 -8.43 -4.96 -23.62
C TYR A 61 -9.80 -4.46 -24.08
N GLN A 62 -9.85 -3.57 -25.08
CA GLN A 62 -11.13 -3.16 -25.66
C GLN A 62 -11.87 -4.35 -26.28
N VAL A 63 -11.15 -5.26 -26.96
CA VAL A 63 -11.72 -6.49 -27.53
C VAL A 63 -12.04 -7.51 -26.44
N ALA A 64 -11.09 -7.80 -25.55
CA ALA A 64 -11.22 -8.88 -24.56
C ALA A 64 -12.27 -8.62 -23.48
N TYR A 65 -12.45 -7.35 -23.07
CA TYR A 65 -13.41 -6.97 -22.02
C TYR A 65 -14.62 -6.20 -22.56
N GLY A 66 -14.70 -5.94 -23.87
CA GLY A 66 -15.77 -5.14 -24.45
C GLY A 66 -15.82 -3.70 -23.93
N ILE A 67 -14.70 -3.17 -23.43
CA ILE A 67 -14.64 -1.82 -22.87
C ILE A 67 -14.26 -0.80 -23.95
N ASN A 68 -14.69 0.44 -23.78
CA ASN A 68 -14.26 1.52 -24.66
C ASN A 68 -12.88 2.09 -24.24
N ALA A 69 -12.30 2.91 -25.11
CA ALA A 69 -11.02 3.56 -24.86
C ALA A 69 -10.97 4.40 -23.57
N ARG A 70 -12.09 5.00 -23.15
CA ARG A 70 -12.18 5.85 -21.95
C ARG A 70 -12.21 5.04 -20.67
N GLN A 71 -12.94 3.94 -20.68
CA GLN A 71 -12.99 2.97 -19.59
C GLN A 71 -11.60 2.37 -19.39
N PHE A 72 -10.89 2.02 -20.48
CA PHE A 72 -9.49 1.60 -20.41
C PHE A 72 -8.60 2.67 -19.76
N ASN A 73 -8.71 3.93 -20.21
CA ASN A 73 -7.94 5.03 -19.63
C ASN A 73 -8.23 5.20 -18.13
N SER A 74 -9.49 5.01 -17.71
CA SER A 74 -9.90 5.09 -16.30
C SER A 74 -9.28 3.97 -15.47
N ILE A 75 -9.33 2.73 -15.96
CA ILE A 75 -8.69 1.55 -15.34
C ILE A 75 -7.18 1.76 -15.24
N HIS A 76 -6.55 2.22 -16.33
CA HIS A 76 -5.12 2.52 -16.37
C HIS A 76 -4.73 3.62 -15.37
N SER A 77 -5.53 4.68 -15.25
CA SER A 77 -5.30 5.75 -14.28
C SER A 77 -5.37 5.23 -12.84
N SER A 78 -6.39 4.42 -12.53
CA SER A 78 -6.54 3.76 -11.22
C SER A 78 -5.32 2.92 -10.86
N ILE A 79 -4.91 2.00 -11.74
CA ILE A 79 -3.78 1.11 -11.45
C ILE A 79 -2.45 1.87 -11.37
N LYS A 80 -2.24 2.87 -12.25
CA LYS A 80 -1.07 3.73 -12.21
C LYS A 80 -0.97 4.47 -10.88
N GLY A 81 -2.08 4.99 -10.37
CA GLY A 81 -2.17 5.63 -9.05
C GLY A 81 -1.82 4.66 -7.92
N LYS A 82 -2.37 3.44 -7.94
CA LYS A 82 -2.07 2.40 -6.93
C LYS A 82 -0.60 1.99 -6.94
N ILE A 83 0.00 1.79 -8.11
CA ILE A 83 1.43 1.46 -8.27
C ILE A 83 2.29 2.61 -7.72
N ALA A 84 2.00 3.86 -8.12
CA ALA A 84 2.76 5.03 -7.68
C ALA A 84 2.70 5.19 -6.15
N SER A 85 1.50 5.09 -5.57
CA SER A 85 1.29 5.14 -4.12
C SER A 85 2.06 4.05 -3.39
N ARG A 86 2.02 2.81 -3.90
CA ARG A 86 2.74 1.69 -3.29
C ARG A 86 4.26 1.87 -3.36
N ASN A 87 4.79 2.36 -4.47
CA ASN A 87 6.21 2.67 -4.62
C ASN A 87 6.64 3.79 -3.68
N GLN A 88 5.83 4.83 -3.50
CA GLN A 88 6.10 5.89 -2.53
C GLN A 88 6.09 5.35 -1.09
N CYS A 89 5.13 4.48 -0.76
CA CYS A 89 5.08 3.82 0.54
C CYS A 89 6.34 2.96 0.79
N LEU A 90 6.83 2.26 -0.23
CA LEU A 90 8.07 1.47 -0.12
C LEU A 90 9.28 2.36 0.17
N LYS A 91 9.43 3.47 -0.56
CA LYS A 91 10.50 4.46 -0.32
C LYS A 91 10.46 4.99 1.13
N ARG A 92 9.26 5.38 1.59
CA ARG A 92 9.06 5.82 2.98
C ARG A 92 9.43 4.74 3.98
N GLN A 93 8.98 3.50 3.76
CA GLN A 93 9.27 2.36 4.62
C GLN A 93 10.78 2.09 4.73
N ILE A 94 11.54 2.21 3.62
CA ILE A 94 13.00 2.07 3.63
C ILE A 94 13.64 3.17 4.48
N SER A 95 13.21 4.42 4.30
CA SER A 95 13.72 5.57 5.08
C SER A 95 13.46 5.40 6.58
N GLU A 96 12.24 5.05 6.96
CA GLU A 96 11.86 4.80 8.35
C GLU A 96 12.66 3.65 8.97
N LEU A 97 12.90 2.56 8.23
CA LEU A 97 13.73 1.46 8.73
C LEU A 97 15.18 1.89 8.95
N LYS A 98 15.77 2.68 8.04
CA LYS A 98 17.13 3.22 8.21
C LYS A 98 17.24 4.08 9.47
N SER A 99 16.28 4.99 9.68
CA SER A 99 16.23 5.83 10.89
C SER A 99 16.11 4.96 12.16
N ARG A 100 15.17 4.01 12.20
CA ARG A 100 14.98 3.11 13.34
C ARG A 100 16.22 2.28 13.66
N ILE A 101 16.95 1.81 12.64
CA ILE A 101 18.22 1.08 12.80
C ILE A 101 19.28 1.99 13.43
N SER A 102 19.42 3.22 12.92
CA SER A 102 20.36 4.22 13.46
C SER A 102 20.08 4.53 14.94
N ASP A 103 18.83 4.80 15.28
CA ASP A 103 18.44 5.10 16.66
C ASP A 103 18.64 3.91 17.59
N LEU A 104 18.37 2.70 17.10
CA LEU A 104 18.59 1.48 17.86
C LEU A 104 20.09 1.21 18.08
N LYS A 105 20.95 1.47 17.08
CA LYS A 105 22.43 1.42 17.21
C LYS A 105 22.91 2.36 18.31
N LYS A 106 22.50 3.63 18.26
CA LYS A 106 22.81 4.63 19.31
C LYS A 106 22.32 4.18 20.69
N SER A 107 21.13 3.59 20.77
CA SER A 107 20.56 3.09 22.03
C SER A 107 21.34 1.92 22.60
N ILE A 108 21.81 0.99 21.75
CA ILE A 108 22.67 -0.12 22.15
C ILE A 108 24.01 0.42 22.68
N GLU A 109 24.64 1.36 21.97
CA GLU A 109 25.91 1.95 22.38
C GLU A 109 25.82 2.61 23.77
N LYS A 110 24.76 3.41 24.01
CA LYS A 110 24.48 4.01 25.33
C LYS A 110 24.33 2.95 26.43
N LYS A 111 23.63 1.85 26.16
CA LYS A 111 23.46 0.76 27.13
C LYS A 111 24.75 -0.02 27.36
N VAL A 112 25.56 -0.25 26.33
CA VAL A 112 26.89 -0.88 26.45
C VAL A 112 27.81 0.00 27.31
N LYS A 113 27.81 1.32 27.10
CA LYS A 113 28.55 2.27 27.96
C LYS A 113 28.09 2.18 29.42
N LYS A 114 26.78 2.15 29.68
CA LYS A 114 26.22 1.93 31.03
C LYS A 114 26.63 0.58 31.63
N PHE A 115 26.67 -0.48 30.81
CA PHE A 115 27.06 -1.82 31.24
C PHE A 115 28.52 -1.90 31.66
N LYS A 116 29.42 -1.22 30.94
CA LYS A 116 30.84 -1.12 31.32
C LYS A 116 31.03 -0.43 32.68
N LYS A 117 30.23 0.59 32.98
CA LYS A 117 30.27 1.34 34.24
C LYS A 117 29.52 0.66 35.40
N ALA A 118 28.73 -0.37 35.12
CA ALA A 118 27.89 -0.99 36.13
C ALA A 118 28.70 -1.98 36.99
N VAL A 119 28.68 -1.77 38.30
CA VAL A 119 29.27 -2.70 39.28
C VAL A 119 28.42 -3.98 39.33
N PRO A 120 29.03 -5.18 39.43
CA PRO A 120 28.29 -6.40 39.69
C PRO A 120 27.47 -6.28 40.97
N SER A 121 26.20 -6.64 40.92
CA SER A 121 25.30 -6.63 42.08
C SER A 121 24.55 -7.95 42.10
N CYS A 122 24.54 -8.61 43.25
CA CYS A 122 23.64 -9.71 43.55
C CYS A 122 22.21 -9.14 43.67
N GLY A 123 21.30 -9.65 42.85
CA GLY A 123 19.90 -9.19 42.89
C GLY A 123 19.22 -9.58 44.20
N ARG A 124 18.32 -8.73 44.71
CA ARG A 124 17.48 -9.02 45.88
C ARG A 124 16.10 -9.53 45.45
N ASN A 125 15.44 -10.32 46.29
CA ASN A 125 14.05 -10.77 46.11
C ASN A 125 13.74 -11.38 44.72
N LYS A 126 14.50 -12.41 44.32
CA LYS A 126 14.37 -13.11 43.01
C LYS A 126 14.55 -12.22 41.77
N GLN A 127 14.85 -10.93 41.92
CA GLN A 127 15.12 -10.03 40.80
C GLN A 127 16.54 -10.21 40.29
N ARG A 128 16.74 -10.01 38.99
CA ARG A 128 18.08 -10.01 38.39
C ARG A 128 18.84 -8.79 38.88
N GLY A 129 20.13 -8.95 39.20
CA GLY A 129 21.00 -7.80 39.48
C GLY A 129 21.03 -6.83 38.29
N PHE A 130 21.19 -5.54 38.56
CA PHE A 130 21.13 -4.47 37.55
C PHE A 130 22.02 -4.73 36.32
N ARG A 131 23.24 -5.25 36.53
CA ARG A 131 24.16 -5.62 35.45
C ARG A 131 23.65 -6.77 34.59
N ALA A 132 23.01 -7.77 35.19
CA ALA A 132 22.41 -8.90 34.48
C ALA A 132 21.17 -8.47 33.69
N GLN A 133 20.34 -7.58 34.23
CA GLN A 133 19.22 -6.97 33.51
C GLN A 133 19.71 -6.21 32.27
N LEU A 134 20.72 -5.36 32.43
CA LEU A 134 21.27 -4.57 31.34
C LEU A 134 21.89 -5.45 30.23
N ARG A 135 22.53 -6.58 30.60
CA ARG A 135 22.99 -7.60 29.64
C ARG A 135 21.83 -8.16 28.81
N CYS A 136 20.73 -8.54 29.46
CA CYS A 136 19.55 -9.06 28.78
C CYS A 136 18.92 -8.01 27.85
N GLU A 137 18.81 -6.76 28.29
CA GLU A 137 18.29 -5.67 27.47
C GLU A 137 19.17 -5.38 26.24
N ILE A 138 20.50 -5.38 26.40
CA ILE A 138 21.43 -5.24 25.27
C ILE A 138 21.22 -6.39 24.28
N HIS A 139 21.14 -7.63 24.78
CA HIS A 139 20.93 -8.81 23.94
C HIS A 139 19.62 -8.69 23.15
N GLN A 140 18.51 -8.38 23.82
CA GLN A 140 17.20 -8.20 23.16
C GLN A 140 17.23 -7.08 22.11
N LYS A 141 17.92 -5.98 22.37
CA LYS A 141 18.07 -4.89 21.39
C LYS A 141 18.94 -5.29 20.20
N LYS A 142 20.02 -6.05 20.41
CA LYS A 142 20.83 -6.62 19.31
C LYS A 142 19.99 -7.56 18.44
N GLN A 143 19.18 -8.41 19.05
CA GLN A 143 18.24 -9.28 18.32
C GLN A 143 17.22 -8.45 17.51
N LYS A 144 16.65 -7.39 18.10
CA LYS A 144 15.75 -6.49 17.38
C LYS A 144 16.46 -5.79 16.21
N LEU A 145 17.70 -5.37 16.38
CA LEU A 145 18.53 -4.76 15.34
C LEU A 145 18.74 -5.72 14.17
N ALA A 146 19.15 -6.96 14.44
CA ALA A 146 19.33 -7.98 13.41
C ALA A 146 18.04 -8.22 12.59
N ARG A 147 16.88 -8.26 13.26
CA ARG A 147 15.58 -8.39 12.56
C ARG A 147 15.25 -7.19 11.68
N LEU A 148 15.56 -5.97 12.13
CA LEU A 148 15.32 -4.75 11.35
C LEU A 148 16.26 -4.66 10.14
N GLU A 149 17.53 -5.01 10.32
CA GLU A 149 18.52 -5.08 9.24
C GLU A 149 18.10 -6.14 8.21
N ALA A 150 17.77 -7.36 8.65
CA ALA A 150 17.25 -8.41 7.76
C ALA A 150 15.98 -7.96 7.00
N LYS A 151 15.11 -7.19 7.65
CA LYS A 151 13.92 -6.63 6.98
C LYS A 151 14.28 -5.57 5.95
N LEU A 152 15.28 -4.72 6.22
CA LEU A 152 15.75 -3.72 5.28
C LEU A 152 16.39 -4.39 4.06
N GLU A 153 17.23 -5.40 4.28
CA GLU A 153 17.87 -6.19 3.23
C GLU A 153 16.85 -6.82 2.27
N ARG A 154 15.72 -7.32 2.79
CA ARG A 154 14.64 -7.88 1.96
C ARG A 154 13.95 -6.87 1.05
N ILE A 155 13.95 -5.58 1.39
CA ILE A 155 13.15 -4.58 0.69
C ILE A 155 13.96 -3.50 -0.04
N LYS A 156 15.27 -3.40 0.23
CA LYS A 156 16.12 -2.32 -0.31
C LYS A 156 16.29 -2.40 -1.83
N ASP A 157 16.34 -3.60 -2.38
CA ASP A 157 16.61 -3.85 -3.81
C ASP A 157 15.31 -4.01 -4.63
N VAL A 158 14.16 -3.81 -3.98
CA VAL A 158 12.86 -3.91 -4.65
C VAL A 158 12.63 -2.65 -5.50
N ILE A 159 12.78 -2.79 -6.81
CA ILE A 159 12.58 -1.70 -7.79
C ILE A 159 11.10 -1.31 -7.89
N GLN A 160 10.21 -2.30 -7.96
CA GLN A 160 8.76 -2.10 -8.02
C GLN A 160 8.09 -2.86 -6.88
N ALA A 161 7.34 -2.14 -6.06
CA ALA A 161 6.67 -2.74 -4.92
C ALA A 161 5.52 -3.65 -5.40
N PRO A 162 5.41 -4.88 -4.87
CA PRO A 162 4.27 -5.74 -5.18
C PRO A 162 2.98 -5.08 -4.68
N LEU A 163 1.96 -5.13 -5.54
CA LEU A 163 0.62 -4.67 -5.24
C LEU A 163 -0.23 -5.90 -4.90
N ILE A 164 -0.99 -5.80 -3.81
CA ILE A 164 -1.99 -6.80 -3.43
C ILE A 164 -3.35 -6.12 -3.59
N PHE A 165 -4.24 -6.79 -4.32
CA PHE A 165 -5.63 -6.36 -4.45
C PHE A 165 -6.43 -6.91 -3.29
N GLY A 166 -7.24 -6.06 -2.66
CA GLY A 166 -7.96 -6.40 -1.42
C GLY A 166 -7.15 -6.06 -0.16
N SER A 167 -7.78 -6.21 1.00
CA SER A 167 -7.15 -5.81 2.26
C SER A 167 -6.21 -6.90 2.80
N ARG A 168 -5.09 -6.50 3.39
CA ARG A 168 -4.18 -7.45 4.06
C ARG A 168 -4.85 -8.21 5.20
N LYS A 169 -5.83 -7.59 5.87
CA LYS A 169 -6.62 -8.20 6.95
C LYS A 169 -7.39 -9.39 6.38
N LEU A 170 -8.15 -9.16 5.30
CA LEU A 170 -8.95 -10.20 4.67
C LEU A 170 -8.08 -11.31 4.09
N TRP A 171 -6.92 -11.00 3.50
CA TRP A 171 -5.98 -12.04 3.03
C TRP A 171 -5.54 -12.97 4.16
N LYS A 172 -5.26 -12.43 5.36
CA LYS A 172 -4.80 -13.23 6.50
C LYS A 172 -5.92 -14.05 7.13
N ALA A 173 -7.17 -13.65 6.97
CA ALA A 173 -8.31 -14.32 7.57
C ALA A 173 -8.44 -15.79 7.10
N GLN A 174 -7.94 -16.10 5.91
CA GLN A 174 -7.94 -17.46 5.35
C GLN A 174 -7.24 -18.51 6.23
N HIS A 175 -6.31 -18.09 7.09
CA HIS A 175 -5.52 -19.02 7.91
C HIS A 175 -6.25 -19.46 9.18
N ASN A 176 -7.19 -18.65 9.69
CA ASN A 176 -7.94 -18.92 10.92
C ASN A 176 -9.43 -18.62 10.65
N LEU A 177 -10.15 -19.52 9.97
CA LEU A 177 -11.51 -19.24 9.48
C LEU A 177 -12.51 -18.99 10.62
N GLU A 178 -12.57 -19.88 11.61
CA GLU A 178 -13.50 -19.79 12.75
C GLU A 178 -13.30 -18.49 13.55
N GLU A 179 -12.05 -18.14 13.87
CA GLU A 179 -11.72 -16.90 14.58
C GLU A 179 -12.12 -15.64 13.81
N ASN A 180 -12.19 -15.73 12.48
CA ASN A 180 -12.58 -14.63 11.60
C ASN A 180 -14.06 -14.67 11.19
N GLY A 181 -14.84 -15.60 11.75
CA GLY A 181 -16.28 -15.71 11.52
C GLY A 181 -16.68 -16.37 10.20
N TYR A 182 -15.77 -17.13 9.58
CA TYR A 182 -16.05 -17.88 8.35
C TYR A 182 -16.36 -19.34 8.67
N VAL A 183 -17.45 -19.86 8.09
CA VAL A 183 -17.84 -21.27 8.23
C VAL A 183 -16.93 -22.15 7.39
N ASN A 184 -16.56 -21.70 6.20
CA ASN A 184 -15.70 -22.44 5.28
C ASN A 184 -14.80 -21.51 4.44
N HIS A 185 -13.90 -22.11 3.68
CA HIS A 185 -12.99 -21.36 2.82
C HIS A 185 -13.69 -20.72 1.62
N GLU A 186 -14.83 -21.26 1.18
CA GLU A 186 -15.57 -20.75 0.03
C GLU A 186 -16.23 -19.40 0.32
N GLU A 187 -16.79 -19.25 1.52
CA GLU A 187 -17.37 -18.00 2.03
C GLU A 187 -16.29 -16.92 2.09
N TRP A 188 -15.12 -17.24 2.66
CA TRP A 188 -13.97 -16.34 2.64
C TRP A 188 -13.54 -15.96 1.21
N LEU A 189 -13.53 -16.93 0.29
CA LEU A 189 -13.13 -16.68 -1.09
C LEU A 189 -14.11 -15.78 -1.83
N ALA A 190 -15.41 -15.91 -1.54
CA ALA A 190 -16.46 -15.03 -2.07
C ALA A 190 -16.24 -13.59 -1.60
N ASP A 191 -16.05 -13.38 -0.29
CA ASP A 191 -15.72 -12.07 0.29
C ASP A 191 -14.41 -11.50 -0.28
N TRP A 192 -13.39 -12.35 -0.42
CA TRP A 192 -12.10 -11.97 -1.00
C TRP A 192 -12.22 -11.53 -2.45
N ARG A 193 -13.12 -12.13 -3.23
CA ARG A 193 -13.42 -11.71 -4.61
C ARG A 193 -14.22 -10.42 -4.62
N ALA A 194 -15.27 -10.32 -3.81
CA ALA A 194 -16.12 -9.13 -3.70
C ALA A 194 -15.31 -7.88 -3.31
N ALA A 195 -14.47 -7.98 -2.27
CA ALA A 195 -13.65 -6.86 -1.79
C ALA A 195 -12.65 -6.33 -2.83
N ARG A 196 -12.28 -7.13 -3.84
CA ARG A 196 -11.37 -6.70 -4.92
C ARG A 196 -12.07 -6.01 -6.08
N SER A 197 -13.40 -6.07 -6.11
CA SER A 197 -14.26 -5.52 -7.14
C SER A 197 -15.34 -4.58 -6.57
N SER A 198 -15.20 -4.18 -5.30
CA SER A 198 -16.16 -3.34 -4.57
C SER A 198 -16.09 -1.85 -4.94
N GLN A 199 -15.20 -1.46 -5.84
CA GLN A 199 -15.06 -0.07 -6.29
C GLN A 199 -14.55 -0.04 -7.73
N PHE A 200 -14.99 0.98 -8.47
CA PHE A 200 -14.44 1.34 -9.77
C PHE A 200 -14.40 2.86 -9.89
N MET A 201 -13.58 3.36 -10.81
CA MET A 201 -13.42 4.79 -11.06
C MET A 201 -13.66 5.05 -12.55
N LEU A 202 -14.42 6.11 -12.83
CA LEU A 202 -14.59 6.66 -14.16
C LEU A 202 -13.95 8.04 -14.21
N VAL A 203 -13.07 8.26 -15.19
CA VAL A 203 -12.41 9.55 -15.41
C VAL A 203 -13.14 10.27 -16.53
N GLY A 204 -13.69 11.44 -16.23
CA GLY A 204 -14.39 12.28 -17.20
C GLY A 204 -13.46 12.91 -18.24
N SER A 205 -14.07 13.40 -19.33
CA SER A 205 -13.39 13.96 -20.50
C SER A 205 -13.21 15.47 -20.39
N LYS A 206 -12.33 15.95 -19.51
CA LYS A 206 -11.88 17.34 -19.64
C LYS A 206 -10.87 17.51 -20.80
N ASP A 207 -10.10 16.46 -21.02
CA ASP A 207 -8.95 16.27 -21.93
C ASP A 207 -9.20 16.18 -23.45
N GLU A 208 -10.40 15.84 -23.88
CA GLU A 208 -10.63 15.42 -25.28
C GLU A 208 -11.58 16.41 -25.94
N PRO A 209 -11.14 17.13 -27.00
CA PRO A 209 -12.05 17.90 -27.82
C PRO A 209 -13.07 16.92 -28.43
N ASN A 210 -14.36 17.27 -28.33
CA ASN A 210 -15.43 16.59 -29.06
C ASN A 210 -15.20 16.70 -30.57
#